data_AF-A0A0C5BGE0-F1
#
_entry.id   AF-A0A0C5BGE0-F1
#
_cell.length_a   1.000
_cell.length_b   1.000
_cell.length_c   1.000
_cell.angle_alpha   90.00
_cell.angle_beta   90.00
_cell.angle_gamma   90.00
#
_symmetry.space_group_name_H-M   'P 1'
#
loop_
_entity.id
_entity.type
_entity.pdbx_description
1 polymer ?
#
loop_
_entity_poly.entity_id
_entity_poly.type
_entity_poly.pdbx_seq_one_letter_code
_entity_poly.pdbx_strand_id
1 'polypeptide(L)'
;MSGAIVLRDLLGIARFPVRAVVGVVATTGVSAIIALGLREGAGAQLVTATAAIVLYFAVGVWCEGLRFFGATIGGSSPYGISPTTQVGLHLVAPLLISVPLAAIAAAAASEGCVFPALKGTLPISLLMPVPSPIGDLSVVNAALWLADAVTIMALIGGGLTISVTVANGAVGASLALAVLSVLMGWWAQVRLGRLARP
;
A
#
# COMPACT_ATOMS: atom_id res chain seq x y z
N MET A 1 26.58 2.94 0.31
CA MET A 1 25.58 3.28 -0.73
C MET A 1 24.15 3.07 -0.27
N SER A 2 23.82 2.01 0.46
CA SER A 2 22.44 1.71 0.92
C SER A 2 21.76 2.83 1.70
N GLY A 3 22.49 3.54 2.57
CA GLY A 3 21.95 4.68 3.32
C GLY A 3 21.55 5.88 2.45
N ALA A 4 22.14 6.04 1.27
CA ALA A 4 21.81 7.16 0.38
C ALA A 4 20.40 7.05 -0.22
N ILE A 5 19.92 5.83 -0.47
CA ILE A 5 18.55 5.59 -0.96
C ILE A 5 17.54 5.96 0.12
N VAL A 6 17.75 5.49 1.35
CA VAL A 6 16.87 5.80 2.49
C VAL A 6 16.87 7.30 2.77
N LEU A 7 18.04 7.94 2.79
CA LEU A 7 18.16 9.38 3.00
C LEU A 7 17.44 10.18 1.91
N ARG A 8 17.56 9.78 0.63
CA ARG A 8 16.84 10.42 -0.47
C ARG A 8 15.33 10.35 -0.27
N ASP A 9 14.81 9.20 0.13
CA ASP A 9 13.37 9.03 0.34
C ASP A 9 12.87 9.91 1.50
N LEU A 10 13.61 9.95 2.62
CA LEU A 10 13.32 10.82 3.75
C LEU A 10 13.37 12.31 3.37
N LEU A 11 14.36 12.73 2.58
CA LEU A 11 14.44 14.09 2.04
C LEU A 11 13.27 14.38 1.10
N GLY A 12 12.85 13.39 0.31
CA GLY A 12 11.65 13.49 -0.53
C GLY A 12 10.40 13.79 0.29
N ILE A 13 10.22 13.11 1.43
CA ILE A 13 9.12 13.38 2.36
C ILE A 13 9.24 14.78 2.96
N ALA A 14 10.43 15.15 3.44
CA ALA A 14 10.69 16.44 4.08
C ALA A 14 10.43 17.65 3.14
N ARG A 15 10.63 17.48 1.84
CA ARG A 15 10.36 18.51 0.82
C ARG A 15 8.87 18.83 0.62
N PHE A 16 7.97 17.94 1.04
CA PHE A 16 6.52 18.12 0.92
C PHE A 16 5.85 18.06 2.30
N PRO A 17 6.09 19.04 3.19
CA PRO A 17 5.70 18.96 4.59
C PRO A 17 4.18 18.89 4.77
N VAL A 18 3.40 19.61 3.97
CA VAL A 18 1.92 19.55 4.01
C VAL A 18 1.44 18.12 3.71
N ARG A 19 2.01 17.49 2.67
CA ARG A 19 1.68 16.10 2.30
C ARG A 19 2.05 15.13 3.42
N ALA A 20 3.21 15.33 4.05
CA ALA A 20 3.62 14.53 5.18
C ALA A 20 2.67 14.67 6.37
N VAL A 21 2.29 15.89 6.75
CA VAL A 21 1.33 16.13 7.85
C VAL A 21 -0.02 15.47 7.55
N VAL A 22 -0.55 15.64 6.34
CA VAL A 22 -1.79 14.97 5.91
C VAL A 22 -1.64 13.45 5.99
N GLY A 23 -0.51 12.90 5.54
CA GLY A 23 -0.20 11.48 5.64
C GLY A 23 -0.20 10.98 7.08
N VAL A 24 0.39 11.72 8.02
CA VAL A 24 0.40 11.36 9.45
C VAL A 24 -1.02 11.33 10.00
N VAL A 25 -1.76 12.44 9.82
CA VAL A 25 -3.12 12.59 10.34
C VAL A 25 -4.04 11.51 9.77
N ALA A 26 -3.98 11.26 8.46
CA ALA A 26 -4.78 10.24 7.80
C ALA A 26 -4.39 8.83 8.27
N THR A 27 -3.10 8.49 8.33
CA THR A 27 -2.64 7.17 8.76
C THR A 27 -3.08 6.88 10.19
N THR A 28 -2.80 7.79 11.13
CA THR A 28 -3.17 7.62 12.54
C THR A 28 -4.67 7.63 12.76
N GLY A 29 -5.40 8.57 12.14
CA GLY A 29 -6.85 8.68 12.28
C GLY A 29 -7.57 7.44 11.77
N VAL A 30 -7.18 6.93 10.60
CA VAL A 30 -7.80 5.74 10.01
C VAL A 30 -7.43 4.48 10.80
N SER A 31 -6.19 4.35 11.27
CA SER A 31 -5.81 3.25 12.15
C SER A 31 -6.57 3.26 13.49
N ALA A 32 -6.88 4.44 14.03
CA ALA A 32 -7.75 4.56 15.20
C ALA A 32 -9.20 4.10 14.89
N ILE A 33 -9.74 4.45 13.72
CA ILE A 33 -11.07 3.99 13.28
C ILE A 33 -11.10 2.45 13.16
N ILE A 34 -10.08 1.84 12.56
CA ILE A 34 -9.95 0.38 12.47
C ILE A 34 -9.91 -0.23 13.87
N ALA A 35 -9.08 0.31 14.77
CA ALA A 35 -8.95 -0.17 16.14
C ALA A 35 -10.28 -0.12 16.92
N LEU A 36 -11.05 0.95 16.75
CA LEU A 36 -12.37 1.12 17.36
C LEU A 36 -13.40 0.17 16.73
N GLY A 37 -13.42 0.07 15.40
CA GLY A 37 -14.36 -0.82 14.69
C GLY A 37 -14.17 -2.29 15.03
N LEU A 38 -12.93 -2.72 15.27
CA LEU A 38 -12.64 -4.08 15.74
C LEU A 38 -13.16 -4.36 17.17
N ARG A 39 -13.44 -3.34 17.99
CA ARG A 39 -13.99 -3.48 19.35
C ARG A 39 -15.52 -3.55 19.37
N GLU A 40 -16.18 -2.83 18.46
CA GLU A 40 -17.65 -2.73 18.34
C GLU A 40 -18.31 -4.00 17.77
N GLY A 41 -17.52 -4.90 17.15
CA GLY A 41 -18.02 -6.18 16.62
C GLY A 41 -18.82 -6.04 15.32
N ALA A 42 -19.87 -6.84 15.16
CA ALA A 42 -20.60 -7.00 13.89
C ALA A 42 -21.26 -5.71 13.34
N GLY A 43 -21.48 -4.68 14.19
CA GLY A 43 -22.06 -3.41 13.75
C GLY A 43 -21.09 -2.50 12.99
N ALA A 44 -19.77 -2.69 13.13
CA ALA A 44 -18.75 -1.78 12.61
C ALA A 44 -17.95 -2.35 11.42
N GLN A 45 -18.40 -3.47 10.84
CA GLN A 45 -17.65 -4.20 9.81
C GLN A 45 -17.44 -3.37 8.54
N LEU A 46 -18.50 -2.68 8.09
CA LEU A 46 -18.43 -1.82 6.90
C LEU A 46 -17.46 -0.65 7.13
N VAL A 47 -17.53 -0.02 8.31
CA VAL A 47 -16.64 1.09 8.68
C VAL A 47 -15.19 0.62 8.74
N THR A 48 -14.91 -0.53 9.34
CA THR A 48 -13.57 -1.12 9.40
C THR A 48 -13.03 -1.46 8.01
N ALA A 49 -13.85 -2.04 7.14
CA ALA A 49 -13.47 -2.36 5.76
C ALA A 49 -13.19 -1.09 4.93
N THR A 50 -14.04 -0.07 5.02
CA THR A 50 -13.81 1.22 4.36
C THR A 50 -12.55 1.89 4.91
N ALA A 51 -12.34 1.86 6.23
CA ALA A 51 -11.14 2.41 6.85
C ALA A 51 -9.87 1.69 6.36
N ALA A 52 -9.88 0.36 6.19
CA ALA A 52 -8.74 -0.35 5.60
C ALA A 52 -8.38 0.17 4.19
N ILE A 53 -9.38 0.46 3.35
CA ILE A 53 -9.17 1.04 2.02
C ILE A 53 -8.57 2.46 2.12
N VAL A 54 -9.06 3.29 3.04
CA VAL A 54 -8.51 4.64 3.25
C VAL A 54 -7.09 4.58 3.78
N LEU A 55 -6.78 3.62 4.65
CA LEU A 55 -5.43 3.44 5.21
C LEU A 55 -4.41 3.17 4.12
N TYR A 56 -4.80 2.38 3.11
CA TYR A 56 -3.95 2.15 1.94
C TYR A 56 -3.58 3.45 1.22
N PHE A 57 -4.54 4.34 0.99
CA PHE A 57 -4.26 5.64 0.36
C PHE A 57 -3.39 6.53 1.27
N ALA A 58 -3.67 6.54 2.57
CA ALA A 58 -2.91 7.30 3.55
C ALA A 58 -1.43 6.86 3.62
N VAL A 59 -1.20 5.55 3.65
CA VAL A 59 0.15 4.98 3.68
C VAL A 59 0.88 5.18 2.36
N GLY A 60 0.14 5.23 1.24
CA GLY A 60 0.66 5.55 -0.07
C GLY A 60 1.51 6.83 -0.13
N VAL A 61 1.30 7.79 0.77
CA VAL A 61 2.12 9.02 0.85
C VAL A 61 3.59 8.73 1.13
N TRP A 62 3.90 7.64 1.83
CA TRP A 62 5.25 7.28 2.26
C TRP A 62 6.01 6.45 1.22
N CYS A 63 5.31 5.85 0.27
CA CYS A 63 5.86 4.87 -0.67
C CYS A 63 6.39 5.50 -1.97
N GLU A 64 6.69 6.80 -1.98
CA GLU A 64 7.04 7.54 -3.21
C GLU A 64 8.35 7.05 -3.85
N GLY A 65 9.36 6.73 -3.03
CA GLY A 65 10.61 6.15 -3.51
C GLY A 65 10.39 4.83 -4.25
N LEU A 66 9.48 3.99 -3.76
CA LEU A 66 9.08 2.76 -4.44
C LEU A 66 8.35 3.02 -5.76
N ARG A 67 7.52 4.06 -5.87
CA ARG A 67 6.84 4.41 -7.13
C ARG A 67 7.83 4.83 -8.21
N PHE A 68 8.80 5.67 -7.85
CA PHE A 68 9.87 6.06 -8.78
C PHE A 68 10.72 4.87 -9.20
N PHE A 69 11.05 3.98 -8.25
CA PHE A 69 11.71 2.74 -8.58
C PHE A 69 10.88 1.91 -9.56
N GLY A 70 9.59 1.69 -9.27
CA GLY A 70 8.65 0.98 -10.13
C GLY A 70 8.58 1.51 -11.56
N ALA A 71 8.66 2.82 -11.75
CA ALA A 71 8.70 3.46 -13.07
C ALA A 71 9.99 3.22 -13.86
N THR A 72 11.06 2.79 -13.19
CA THR A 72 12.40 2.52 -13.78
C THR A 72 12.80 1.05 -13.74
N ILE A 73 11.91 0.18 -13.23
CA ILE A 73 12.13 -1.27 -13.21
C ILE A 73 12.31 -1.76 -14.66
N GLY A 74 13.33 -2.61 -14.87
CA GLY A 74 13.74 -3.11 -16.18
C GLY A 74 14.98 -2.39 -16.74
N GLY A 75 15.33 -1.22 -16.21
CA GLY A 75 16.62 -0.56 -16.47
C GLY A 75 17.75 -1.07 -15.58
N SER A 76 19.00 -0.73 -15.92
CA SER A 76 20.15 -0.96 -15.03
C SER A 76 20.00 -0.09 -13.77
N SER A 77 20.25 -0.67 -12.59
CA SER A 77 20.22 0.08 -11.35
C SER A 77 21.33 1.15 -11.37
N PRO A 78 21.02 2.43 -11.12
CA PRO A 78 22.04 3.48 -11.06
C PRO A 78 23.00 3.31 -9.87
N TYR A 79 22.67 2.41 -8.94
CA TYR A 79 23.47 2.10 -7.76
C TYR A 79 24.22 0.77 -7.86
N GLY A 80 24.11 0.05 -8.98
CA GLY A 80 24.78 -1.24 -9.19
C GLY A 80 24.31 -2.35 -8.25
N ILE A 81 23.12 -2.23 -7.66
CA ILE A 81 22.52 -3.24 -6.76
C ILE A 81 21.36 -3.95 -7.44
N SER A 82 20.99 -5.13 -6.93
CA SER A 82 19.87 -5.90 -7.49
C SER A 82 18.53 -5.17 -7.30
N PRO A 83 17.53 -5.40 -8.18
CA PRO A 83 16.18 -4.85 -8.04
C PRO A 83 15.53 -5.19 -6.69
N THR A 84 15.74 -6.41 -6.18
CA THR A 84 15.19 -6.84 -4.89
C THR A 84 15.78 -6.06 -3.73
N THR A 85 17.11 -5.83 -3.72
CA THR A 85 17.76 -5.00 -2.70
C THR A 85 17.28 -3.56 -2.80
N GLN A 86 17.08 -3.03 -4.01
CA GLN A 86 16.59 -1.67 -4.21
C GLN A 86 15.15 -1.48 -3.69
N VAL A 87 14.25 -2.44 -3.93
CA VAL A 87 12.91 -2.47 -3.31
C VAL A 87 13.02 -2.50 -1.80
N GLY A 88 13.86 -3.38 -1.25
CA GLY A 88 14.05 -3.50 0.20
C GLY A 88 14.48 -2.18 0.85
N LEU A 89 15.42 -1.46 0.22
CA LEU A 89 15.88 -0.15 0.72
C LEU A 89 14.81 0.94 0.63
N HIS A 90 14.01 0.92 -0.43
CA HIS A 90 12.89 1.84 -0.60
C HIS A 90 11.69 1.53 0.33
N LEU A 91 11.62 0.33 0.90
CA LEU A 91 10.63 -0.02 1.93
C LEU A 91 11.01 0.48 3.32
N VAL A 92 12.27 0.81 3.58
CA VAL A 92 12.73 1.20 4.92
C VAL A 92 12.00 2.45 5.42
N ALA A 93 12.02 3.54 4.65
CA ALA A 93 11.37 4.79 5.03
C ALA A 93 9.84 4.64 5.26
N PRO A 94 9.06 4.05 4.33
CA PRO A 94 7.63 3.86 4.58
C PRO A 94 7.36 2.97 5.78
N LEU A 95 8.08 1.86 5.98
CA LEU A 95 7.87 0.99 7.14
C LEU A 95 8.19 1.69 8.46
N LEU A 96 9.30 2.43 8.53
CA LEU A 96 9.68 3.18 9.73
C LEU A 96 8.64 4.25 10.12
N ILE A 97 7.91 4.79 9.15
CA ILE A 97 6.90 5.83 9.40
C ILE A 97 5.51 5.20 9.62
N SER A 98 5.08 4.31 8.73
CA SER A 98 3.72 3.80 8.72
C SER A 98 3.47 2.79 9.83
N VAL A 99 4.45 1.96 10.20
CA VAL A 99 4.25 0.92 11.24
C VAL A 99 3.97 1.55 12.62
N PRO A 100 4.76 2.52 13.11
CA PRO A 100 4.46 3.19 14.38
C PRO A 100 3.13 3.94 14.36
N LEU A 101 2.78 4.57 13.23
CA LEU A 101 1.54 5.33 13.09
C LEU A 101 0.31 4.43 12.96
N ALA A 102 0.47 3.22 12.42
CA ALA A 102 -0.64 2.33 12.15
C ALA A 102 -1.00 1.39 13.31
N ALA A 103 -0.13 1.23 14.31
CA ALA A 103 -0.31 0.38 15.49
C ALA A 103 -0.88 -1.02 15.17
N ILE A 104 -2.21 -1.18 15.26
CA ILE A 104 -2.96 -2.44 15.03
C ILE A 104 -3.05 -2.79 13.53
N ALA A 105 -2.93 -1.81 12.64
CA ALA A 105 -3.04 -1.98 11.19
C ALA A 105 -1.68 -2.00 10.47
N ALA A 106 -0.58 -2.29 11.18
CA ALA A 106 0.77 -2.28 10.64
C ALA A 106 0.97 -3.23 9.44
N ALA A 107 0.34 -4.41 9.47
CA ALA A 107 0.39 -5.38 8.36
C ALA A 107 -0.26 -4.78 7.09
N ALA A 108 -1.47 -4.23 7.22
CA ALA A 108 -2.19 -3.56 6.14
C ALA A 108 -1.41 -2.35 5.58
N ALA A 109 -0.70 -1.62 6.44
CA ALA A 109 0.18 -0.53 6.03
C ALA A 109 1.38 -1.03 5.21
N SER A 110 2.05 -2.09 5.66
CA SER A 110 3.21 -2.64 4.95
C SER A 110 2.85 -3.16 3.54
N GLU A 111 1.70 -3.81 3.41
CA GLU A 111 1.19 -4.36 2.15
C GLU A 111 0.76 -3.26 1.20
N GLY A 112 0.12 -2.21 1.73
CA GLY A 112 -0.31 -1.04 0.98
C GLY A 112 0.84 -0.25 0.34
N CYS A 113 2.08 -0.40 0.83
CA CYS A 113 3.25 0.19 0.17
C CYS A 113 3.85 -0.65 -0.95
N VAL A 114 3.96 -1.97 -0.76
CA VAL A 114 4.66 -2.84 -1.71
C VAL A 114 3.88 -2.98 -3.01
N PHE A 115 2.59 -3.25 -2.89
CA PHE A 115 1.78 -3.68 -4.02
C PHE A 115 1.55 -2.59 -5.10
N PRO A 116 1.11 -1.36 -4.78
CA PRO A 116 0.91 -0.33 -5.79
C PRO A 116 2.21 0.26 -6.31
N ALA A 117 3.27 0.25 -5.50
CA ALA A 117 4.52 0.81 -5.95
C ALA A 117 5.20 -0.08 -7.00
N LEU A 118 5.02 -1.40 -6.91
CA LEU A 118 5.39 -2.35 -7.97
C LEU A 118 4.43 -2.35 -9.16
N LYS A 119 3.24 -1.76 -9.00
CA LYS A 119 2.32 -1.53 -10.12
C LYS A 119 2.81 -0.42 -11.05
N GLY A 120 3.66 0.48 -10.55
CA GLY A 120 4.19 1.61 -11.30
C GLY A 120 3.20 2.78 -11.34
N THR A 121 3.62 3.88 -11.97
CA THR A 121 2.72 5.00 -12.23
C THR A 121 1.60 4.54 -13.18
N LEU A 122 0.41 5.09 -12.98
CA LEU A 122 -0.70 4.88 -13.93
C LEU A 122 -0.21 5.30 -15.33
N PRO A 123 -0.20 4.39 -16.32
CA PRO A 123 0.23 4.72 -17.67
C PRO A 123 -0.57 5.89 -18.20
N ILE A 124 0.10 6.86 -18.84
CA ILE A 124 -0.59 8.04 -19.37
C ILE A 124 -1.66 7.67 -20.40
N SER A 125 -1.50 6.54 -21.08
CA SER A 125 -2.49 5.98 -21.99
C SER A 125 -3.83 5.66 -21.31
N LEU A 126 -3.83 5.35 -20.00
CA LEU A 126 -5.05 5.13 -19.22
C LEU A 126 -5.69 6.43 -18.71
N LEU A 127 -4.96 7.56 -18.79
CA LEU A 127 -5.44 8.90 -18.44
C LEU A 127 -5.91 9.70 -19.65
N MET A 128 -5.71 9.19 -20.86
CA MET A 128 -6.20 9.86 -22.06
C MET A 128 -7.73 9.87 -22.03
N PRO A 129 -8.39 10.98 -22.37
CA PRO A 129 -9.84 11.05 -22.42
C PRO A 129 -10.40 9.95 -23.33
N VAL A 130 -11.39 9.21 -22.84
CA VAL A 130 -12.13 8.21 -23.60
C VAL A 130 -13.56 8.75 -23.76
N PRO A 131 -13.80 9.57 -24.80
CA PRO A 131 -15.11 10.18 -24.99
C PRO A 131 -16.18 9.11 -25.22
N SER A 132 -17.24 9.18 -24.42
CA SER A 132 -18.41 8.32 -24.53
C SER A 132 -19.70 9.14 -24.41
N PRO A 133 -20.87 8.58 -24.80
CA PRO A 133 -22.16 9.27 -24.64
C PRO A 133 -22.50 9.65 -23.18
N ILE A 134 -21.87 9.00 -22.19
CA ILE A 134 -22.08 9.26 -20.76
C ILE A 134 -20.96 10.10 -20.12
N GLY A 135 -20.01 10.61 -20.91
CA GLY A 135 -18.88 11.39 -20.45
C GLY A 135 -17.52 10.70 -20.65
N ASP A 136 -16.50 11.15 -19.94
CA ASP A 136 -15.14 10.63 -20.05
C ASP A 136 -14.97 9.35 -19.21
N LEU A 137 -14.68 8.23 -19.88
CA LEU A 137 -14.46 6.93 -19.23
C LEU A 137 -13.01 6.70 -18.75
N SER A 138 -12.11 7.66 -18.92
CA SER A 138 -10.73 7.59 -18.41
C SER A 138 -10.69 7.32 -16.89
N VAL A 139 -11.68 7.81 -16.13
CA VAL A 139 -11.83 7.55 -14.69
C VAL A 139 -12.08 6.06 -14.38
N VAL A 140 -12.78 5.33 -15.26
CA VAL A 140 -13.04 3.89 -15.09
C VAL A 140 -11.74 3.11 -15.29
N ASN A 141 -10.91 3.49 -16.26
CA ASN A 141 -9.59 2.89 -16.48
C ASN A 141 -8.67 3.13 -15.28
N ALA A 142 -8.67 4.35 -14.72
CA ALA A 142 -7.95 4.66 -13.49
C ALA A 142 -8.47 3.84 -12.30
N ALA A 143 -9.79 3.67 -12.17
CA ALA A 143 -10.39 2.86 -11.11
C ALA A 143 -10.04 1.37 -11.24
N LEU A 144 -10.09 0.80 -12.46
CA LEU A 144 -9.66 -0.58 -12.73
C LEU A 144 -8.17 -0.78 -12.46
N TRP A 145 -7.36 0.24 -12.71
CA TRP A 145 -5.96 0.25 -12.33
C TRP A 145 -5.74 0.33 -10.80
N LEU A 146 -6.70 0.83 -10.04
CA LEU A 146 -6.64 0.81 -8.57
C LEU A 146 -7.36 -0.41 -7.96
N ALA A 147 -8.16 -1.12 -8.76
CA ALA A 147 -9.10 -2.13 -8.28
C ALA A 147 -8.44 -3.33 -7.61
N ASP A 148 -7.25 -3.75 -8.05
CA ASP A 148 -6.51 -4.83 -7.40
C ASP A 148 -6.10 -4.47 -5.97
N ALA A 149 -5.57 -3.25 -5.77
CA ALA A 149 -5.22 -2.77 -4.44
C ALA A 149 -6.45 -2.57 -3.54
N VAL A 150 -7.54 -2.01 -4.08
CA VAL A 150 -8.80 -1.86 -3.32
C VAL A 150 -9.40 -3.21 -2.93
N THR A 151 -9.38 -4.18 -3.86
CA THR A 151 -9.87 -5.55 -3.60
C THR A 151 -9.04 -6.24 -2.53
N ILE A 152 -7.72 -6.10 -2.58
CA ILE A 152 -6.82 -6.62 -1.55
C ILE A 152 -7.13 -5.99 -0.18
N MET A 153 -7.28 -4.67 -0.10
CA MET A 153 -7.57 -3.98 1.17
C MET A 153 -8.97 -4.27 1.70
N ALA A 154 -9.94 -4.47 0.82
CA ALA A 154 -11.27 -4.93 1.19
C ALA A 154 -11.24 -6.38 1.72
N LEU A 155 -10.44 -7.26 1.11
CA LEU A 155 -10.23 -8.62 1.59
C LEU A 155 -9.49 -8.66 2.93
N ILE A 156 -8.49 -7.78 3.12
CA ILE A 156 -7.80 -7.63 4.42
C ILE A 156 -8.78 -7.11 5.46
N GLY A 157 -9.47 -5.99 5.21
CA GLY A 157 -10.42 -5.41 6.15
C GLY A 157 -11.58 -6.35 6.49
N GLY A 158 -12.18 -6.98 5.48
CA GLY A 158 -13.26 -7.96 5.65
C GLY A 158 -12.79 -9.25 6.31
N GLY A 159 -11.66 -9.80 5.87
CA GLY A 159 -11.06 -11.00 6.44
C GLY A 159 -10.65 -10.82 7.90
N LEU A 160 -10.00 -9.71 8.23
CA LEU A 160 -9.63 -9.36 9.61
C LEU A 160 -10.87 -9.28 10.51
N THR A 161 -11.93 -8.65 10.01
CA THR A 161 -13.20 -8.52 10.73
C THR A 161 -13.84 -9.88 11.00
N ILE A 162 -13.91 -10.75 9.99
CA ILE A 162 -14.44 -12.11 10.12
C ILE A 162 -13.59 -12.91 11.12
N SER A 163 -12.27 -12.87 10.98
CA SER A 163 -11.35 -13.61 11.84
C SER A 163 -11.41 -13.20 13.32
N VAL A 164 -11.61 -11.90 13.61
CA VAL A 164 -11.82 -11.42 14.98
C VAL A 164 -13.15 -11.92 15.55
N THR A 165 -14.21 -11.97 14.74
CA THR A 165 -15.55 -12.37 15.21
C THR A 165 -15.73 -13.88 15.38
N VAL A 166 -14.98 -14.72 14.63
CA VAL A 166 -15.24 -16.17 14.56
C VAL A 166 -14.18 -17.02 15.28
N ALA A 167 -12.94 -16.57 15.40
CA ALA A 167 -11.83 -17.39 15.91
C ALA A 167 -11.05 -16.70 17.03
N ASN A 168 -11.28 -17.06 18.31
CA ASN A 168 -10.52 -16.60 19.50
C ASN A 168 -9.76 -15.27 19.27
N GLY A 169 -10.53 -14.20 19.08
CA GLY A 169 -10.34 -13.12 18.08
C GLY A 169 -8.94 -12.66 17.68
N ALA A 170 -7.96 -12.62 18.58
CA ALA A 170 -6.61 -12.15 18.28
C ALA A 170 -5.79 -13.15 17.44
N VAL A 171 -5.94 -14.46 17.70
CA VAL A 171 -5.12 -15.49 17.01
C VAL A 171 -5.59 -15.67 15.57
N GLY A 172 -6.90 -15.71 15.33
CA GLY A 172 -7.47 -15.81 13.99
C GLY A 172 -7.08 -14.63 13.11
N ALA A 173 -7.19 -13.41 13.65
CA ALA A 173 -6.84 -12.19 12.93
C ALA A 173 -5.34 -12.12 12.60
N SER A 174 -4.48 -12.51 13.54
CA SER A 174 -3.03 -12.55 13.32
C SER A 174 -2.65 -13.57 12.24
N LEU A 175 -3.31 -14.72 12.21
CA LEU A 175 -3.05 -15.77 11.21
C LEU A 175 -3.55 -15.36 9.82
N ALA A 176 -4.74 -14.73 9.73
CA ALA A 176 -5.27 -14.20 8.49
C ALA A 176 -4.35 -13.11 7.90
N LEU A 177 -3.88 -12.18 8.73
CA LEU A 177 -2.88 -11.18 8.33
C LEU A 177 -1.60 -11.84 7.84
N ALA A 178 -1.06 -12.80 8.59
CA ALA A 178 0.18 -13.49 8.20
C ALA A 178 0.04 -14.19 6.83
N VAL A 179 -1.08 -14.88 6.59
CA VAL A 179 -1.35 -15.53 5.30
C VAL A 179 -1.46 -14.50 4.18
N LEU A 180 -2.21 -13.42 4.39
CA LEU A 180 -2.35 -12.35 3.40
C LEU A 180 -1.00 -11.68 3.10
N SER A 181 -0.19 -11.40 4.11
CA SER A 181 1.15 -10.85 3.96
C SER A 181 2.06 -11.78 3.14
N VAL A 182 1.99 -13.09 3.37
CA VAL A 182 2.77 -14.08 2.60
C VAL A 182 2.30 -14.13 1.15
N LEU A 183 0.99 -14.17 0.91
CA LEU A 183 0.43 -14.19 -0.46
C LEU A 183 0.78 -12.92 -1.22
N MET A 184 0.67 -11.75 -0.57
CA MET A 184 1.03 -10.46 -1.16
C MET A 184 2.53 -10.35 -1.42
N GLY A 185 3.36 -10.79 -0.47
CA GLY A 185 4.81 -10.86 -0.64
C GLY A 185 5.19 -11.75 -1.82
N TRP A 186 4.60 -12.95 -1.90
CA TRP A 186 4.82 -13.87 -3.02
C TRP A 186 4.39 -13.25 -4.36
N TRP A 187 3.20 -12.65 -4.42
CA TRP A 187 2.70 -12.05 -5.67
C TRP A 187 3.55 -10.86 -6.12
N ALA A 188 3.97 -10.01 -5.19
CA ALA A 188 4.91 -8.92 -5.42
C ALA A 188 6.26 -9.43 -5.97
N GLN A 189 6.81 -10.50 -5.41
CA GLN A 189 8.05 -11.12 -5.88
C GLN A 189 7.90 -11.71 -7.28
N VAL A 190 6.81 -12.44 -7.56
CA VAL A 190 6.53 -12.99 -8.90
C VAL A 190 6.44 -11.87 -9.93
N ARG A 191 5.78 -10.76 -9.58
CA ARG A 191 5.66 -9.59 -10.47
C ARG A 191 7.02 -8.94 -10.72
N LEU A 192 7.79 -8.68 -9.67
CA LEU A 192 9.14 -8.12 -9.77
C LEU A 192 10.04 -8.99 -10.67
N GLY A 193 9.97 -10.31 -10.50
CA GLY A 193 10.74 -11.26 -11.32
C GLY A 193 10.34 -11.28 -12.79
N ARG A 194 9.10 -10.90 -13.15
CA ARG A 194 8.67 -10.74 -14.55
C ARG A 194 9.18 -9.42 -15.13
N LEU A 195 9.13 -8.34 -14.35
CA LEU A 195 9.52 -7.01 -14.79
C LEU A 195 11.06 -6.81 -14.85
N ALA A 196 11.81 -7.58 -14.07
CA ALA A 196 13.28 -7.54 -14.06
C ALA A 196 13.94 -8.37 -15.18
N ARG A 197 13.16 -9.07 -16.01
CA ARG A 197 13.66 -9.79 -17.19
C ARG A 197 13.69 -8.82 -18.38
N PRO A 198 14.82 -8.66 -19.06
CA PRO A 198 14.94 -7.80 -20.24
C PRO A 198 14.11 -8.32 -21.42
#